data_AF-A0A521RPH8-F1
#
_entry.id   AF-A0A521RPH8-F1
#
_cell.length_a   1.000
_cell.length_b   1.000
_cell.length_c   1.000
_cell.angle_alpha   90.00
_cell.angle_beta   90.00
_cell.angle_gamma   90.00
#
_symmetry.space_group_name_H-M   'P 1'
#
loop_
_entity.id
_entity.type
_entity.pdbx_description
1 polymer ?
#
loop_
_entity_poly.entity_id
_entity_poly.type
_entity_poly.pdbx_seq_one_letter_code
_entity_poly.pdbx_strand_id
1 'polypeptide(L)'
;MNAFVLAGDRGASHQILGTNKALLKLEGYPLFIHVLKALDEVAEIDRVYMIGPQKKIMQEIERALPHTLFLKKIEVLEQKNSLIENILTIYTRSLPGYQEGMNPDPLNHGDPPGLFLPADIPLITPAEIREFISKSDMNQSDYCLGITSEEALAPFYPQPDQPGIKMAYIYLREKAYRLNNLHLARPFRLRAGRSIQKMYDHRYQKYLGNRFRIAFEILKTPLWWKGLALYLMAQGAVFFAQMDRPRLSALFRRPLTLPAVEREVSRFLGTRFKAVETAIGSAALDIDDEAGYRVFSARLRDWREHLARFNNEPGKGTVCPLRTEACG
;
A
#
# COMPACT_ATOMS: atom_id res chain seq x y z
N MET A 1 -2.40 4.98 16.97
CA MET A 1 -1.64 3.81 16.45
C MET A 1 -0.37 4.26 15.77
N ASN A 2 0.60 3.38 15.54
CA ASN A 2 1.83 3.71 14.80
C ASN A 2 1.68 3.46 13.29
N ALA A 3 2.34 4.30 12.49
CA ALA A 3 2.51 4.11 11.04
C ALA A 3 3.93 3.67 10.70
N PHE A 4 4.09 2.83 9.68
CA PHE A 4 5.32 2.19 9.26
C PHE A 4 5.53 2.39 7.75
N VAL A 5 6.40 3.32 7.39
CA VAL A 5 6.70 3.70 6.01
C VAL A 5 7.90 2.91 5.49
N LEU A 6 7.69 2.16 4.41
CA LEU A 6 8.69 1.28 3.80
C LEU A 6 9.33 1.97 2.60
N ALA A 7 10.62 2.31 2.71
CA ALA A 7 11.38 3.07 1.72
C ALA A 7 12.70 2.39 1.31
N GLY A 8 12.77 1.08 1.47
CA GLY A 8 13.96 0.29 1.16
C GLY A 8 14.21 0.16 -0.35
N ASP A 9 15.48 0.12 -0.74
CA ASP A 9 15.94 -0.09 -2.12
C ASP A 9 16.81 -1.35 -2.31
N ARG A 10 16.91 -2.22 -1.30
CA ARG A 10 17.61 -3.50 -1.37
C ARG A 10 16.71 -4.66 -1.80
N GLY A 11 17.33 -5.79 -2.15
CA GLY A 11 16.63 -7.03 -2.53
C GLY A 11 15.96 -6.91 -3.90
N ALA A 12 14.67 -7.26 -3.98
CA ALA A 12 13.87 -7.19 -5.20
C ALA A 12 13.35 -5.77 -5.53
N SER A 13 13.88 -4.72 -4.88
CA SER A 13 13.51 -3.35 -5.18
C SER A 13 14.10 -2.91 -6.53
N HIS A 14 13.27 -2.28 -7.36
CA HIS A 14 13.70 -1.71 -8.64
C HIS A 14 14.02 -0.23 -8.46
N GLN A 15 15.15 0.21 -9.04
CA GLN A 15 15.47 1.62 -9.16
C GLN A 15 14.70 2.22 -10.35
N ILE A 16 14.30 3.48 -10.21
CA ILE A 16 13.74 4.28 -11.30
C ILE A 16 14.70 5.44 -11.50
N LEU A 17 15.10 5.70 -12.76
CA LEU A 17 16.08 6.73 -13.09
C LEU A 17 17.41 6.60 -12.31
N GLY A 18 17.83 5.36 -12.00
CA GLY A 18 19.06 5.08 -11.25
C GLY A 18 19.01 5.48 -9.77
N THR A 19 17.83 5.80 -9.23
CA THR A 19 17.65 6.16 -7.81
C THR A 19 16.61 5.28 -7.12
N ASN A 20 16.63 5.31 -5.79
CA ASN A 20 15.58 4.74 -4.95
C ASN A 20 14.26 5.44 -5.25
N LYS A 21 13.19 4.66 -5.52
CA LYS A 21 11.85 5.19 -5.84
C LYS A 21 11.36 6.19 -4.80
N ALA A 22 11.55 5.89 -3.51
CA ALA A 22 11.15 6.77 -2.42
C ALA A 22 11.83 8.15 -2.47
N LEU A 23 13.03 8.23 -3.03
CA LEU A 23 13.84 9.45 -3.16
C LEU A 23 13.57 10.21 -4.47
N LEU A 24 12.73 9.70 -5.38
CA LEU A 24 12.31 10.45 -6.56
C LEU A 24 11.58 11.73 -6.13
N LYS A 25 11.91 12.84 -6.79
CA LYS A 25 11.36 14.15 -6.41
C LYS A 25 10.15 14.48 -7.24
N LEU A 26 9.10 14.90 -6.56
CA LEU A 26 7.89 15.44 -7.16
C LEU A 26 7.66 16.83 -6.57
N GLU A 27 7.63 17.85 -7.43
CA GLU A 27 7.65 19.28 -7.04
C GLU A 27 8.77 19.62 -6.04
N GLY A 28 9.97 19.10 -6.27
CA GLY A 28 11.15 19.38 -5.45
C GLY A 28 11.28 18.55 -4.16
N TYR A 29 10.24 17.82 -3.76
CA TYR A 29 10.26 16.96 -2.56
C TYR A 29 10.27 15.47 -2.92
N PRO A 30 11.05 14.63 -2.23
CA PRO A 30 10.96 13.17 -2.37
C PRO A 30 9.54 12.63 -2.17
N LEU A 31 9.19 11.54 -2.86
CA LEU A 31 7.87 10.90 -2.77
C LEU A 31 7.44 10.66 -1.32
N PHE A 32 8.38 10.19 -0.51
CA PHE A 32 8.11 9.87 0.89
C PHE A 32 7.70 11.09 1.72
N ILE A 33 8.15 12.30 1.37
CA ILE A 33 7.76 13.54 2.09
C ILE A 33 6.26 13.80 1.91
N HIS A 34 5.69 13.51 0.75
CA HIS A 34 4.25 13.65 0.52
C HIS A 34 3.45 12.64 1.37
N VAL A 35 3.96 11.41 1.52
CA VAL A 35 3.37 10.39 2.41
C VAL A 35 3.44 10.84 3.88
N LEU A 36 4.59 11.36 4.32
CA LEU A 36 4.76 11.85 5.69
C LEU A 36 3.81 13.01 6.01
N LYS A 37 3.62 13.95 5.06
CA LYS A 37 2.64 15.04 5.22
C LYS A 37 1.22 14.51 5.43
N ALA A 38 0.81 13.53 4.62
CA ALA A 38 -0.51 12.93 4.76
C ALA A 38 -0.70 12.24 6.13
N LEU A 39 0.32 11.50 6.59
CA LEU A 39 0.30 10.86 7.92
C LEU A 39 0.29 11.89 9.05
N ASP A 40 0.97 13.03 8.90
CA ASP A 40 1.03 14.11 9.89
C ASP A 40 -0.33 14.78 10.15
N GLU A 41 -1.28 14.65 9.23
CA GLU A 41 -2.65 15.18 9.37
C GLU A 41 -3.67 14.17 9.92
N VAL A 42 -3.32 12.88 10.05
CA VAL A 42 -4.22 11.84 10.57
C VAL A 42 -4.13 11.77 12.09
N ALA A 43 -5.23 12.02 12.81
CA ALA A 43 -5.24 12.10 14.27
C ALA A 43 -5.02 10.74 14.94
N GLU A 44 -5.44 9.66 14.27
CA GLU A 44 -5.32 8.28 14.73
C GLU A 44 -3.87 7.77 14.69
N ILE A 45 -2.95 8.48 14.02
CA ILE A 45 -1.53 8.16 13.99
C ILE A 45 -0.82 8.90 15.11
N ASP A 46 -0.04 8.19 15.94
CA ASP A 46 0.70 8.80 17.05
C ASP A 46 2.14 9.10 16.65
N ARG A 47 2.78 8.15 15.96
CA ARG A 47 4.18 8.19 15.55
C ARG A 47 4.35 7.53 14.20
N VAL A 48 5.36 8.01 13.47
CA VAL A 48 5.75 7.45 12.19
C VAL A 48 7.12 6.82 12.33
N TYR A 49 7.23 5.56 11.95
CA TYR A 49 8.50 4.87 11.80
C TYR A 49 8.76 4.70 10.31
N MET A 50 9.97 5.02 9.85
CA MET A 50 10.38 4.82 8.46
C MET A 50 11.63 3.94 8.39
N ILE A 51 11.71 3.07 7.38
CA ILE A 51 12.90 2.24 7.15
C ILE A 51 13.34 2.30 5.69
N GLY A 52 14.63 2.58 5.48
CA GLY A 52 15.22 2.81 4.17
C GLY A 52 16.69 3.18 4.29
N PRO A 53 17.31 3.77 3.25
CA PRO A 53 18.66 4.34 3.35
C PRO A 53 18.66 5.52 4.34
N GLN A 54 18.95 5.25 5.61
CA GLN A 54 18.66 6.13 6.75
C GLN A 54 19.27 7.51 6.57
N LYS A 55 20.57 7.55 6.21
CA LYS A 55 21.31 8.81 6.01
C LYS A 55 20.67 9.69 4.93
N LYS A 56 20.26 9.10 3.80
CA LYS A 56 19.64 9.85 2.69
C LYS A 56 18.26 10.36 3.05
N ILE A 57 17.45 9.53 3.73
CA ILE A 57 16.11 9.92 4.20
C ILE A 57 16.20 11.07 5.20
N MET A 58 17.06 10.95 6.21
CA MET A 58 17.26 12.00 7.22
C MET A 58 17.70 13.33 6.58
N GLN A 59 18.64 13.30 5.64
CA GLN A 59 19.07 14.50 4.91
C GLN A 59 17.93 15.18 4.14
N GLU A 60 17.05 14.39 3.49
CA GLU A 60 15.90 14.97 2.78
C GLU A 60 14.81 15.47 3.73
N ILE A 61 14.62 14.85 4.91
CA ILE A 61 13.73 15.38 5.95
C ILE A 61 14.27 16.74 6.43
N GLU A 62 15.56 16.83 6.77
CA GLU A 62 16.21 18.08 7.19
C GLU A 62 16.06 19.19 6.15
N ARG A 63 16.21 18.87 4.86
CA ARG A 63 15.99 19.80 3.74
C ARG A 63 14.54 20.25 3.62
N ALA A 64 13.58 19.42 4.02
CA ALA A 64 12.17 19.75 3.96
C ALA A 64 11.69 20.61 5.14
N LEU A 65 12.32 20.49 6.32
CA LEU A 65 11.91 21.19 7.56
C LEU A 65 11.68 22.71 7.41
N PRO A 66 12.45 23.48 6.63
CA PRO A 66 12.18 24.91 6.42
C PRO A 66 10.85 25.21 5.71
N HIS A 67 10.29 24.21 5.03
CA HIS A 67 9.11 24.36 4.17
C HIS A 67 7.93 23.47 4.60
N THR A 68 8.16 22.54 5.52
CA THR A 68 7.13 21.68 6.08
C THR A 68 7.42 21.39 7.55
N LEU A 69 6.39 21.53 8.39
CA LEU A 69 6.47 21.13 9.78
C LEU A 69 5.88 19.73 9.91
N PHE A 70 6.60 18.83 10.56
CA PHE A 70 6.07 17.53 10.98
C PHE A 70 5.81 17.59 12.48
N LEU A 71 4.54 17.52 12.88
CA LEU A 71 4.14 17.54 14.29
C LEU A 71 4.38 16.19 14.97
N LYS A 72 4.24 15.10 14.22
CA LYS A 72 4.43 13.74 14.72
C LYS A 72 5.91 13.38 14.76
N LYS A 73 6.29 12.60 15.78
CA LYS A 73 7.64 12.05 15.88
C LYS A 73 7.89 11.07 14.73
N ILE A 74 8.93 11.34 13.96
CA ILE A 74 9.42 10.45 12.89
C ILE A 74 10.70 9.77 13.37
N GLU A 75 10.73 8.43 13.36
CA GLU A 75 11.94 7.65 13.65
C GLU A 75 12.37 6.89 12.39
N VAL A 76 13.61 7.13 11.94
CA VAL A 76 14.14 6.53 10.70
C VAL A 76 15.18 5.47 11.05
N LEU A 77 15.01 4.26 10.50
CA LEU A 77 15.92 3.13 10.66
C LEU A 77 16.62 2.81 9.34
N GLU A 78 17.82 2.25 9.45
CA GLU A 78 18.54 1.69 8.30
C GLU A 78 17.88 0.39 7.83
N GLN A 79 17.65 0.31 6.53
CA GLN A 79 17.10 -0.86 5.86
C GLN A 79 17.96 -2.12 6.01
N LYS A 80 17.28 -3.25 5.96
CA LYS A 80 17.80 -4.61 5.87
C LYS A 80 17.72 -5.13 4.43
N ASN A 81 17.90 -6.43 4.24
CA ASN A 81 18.07 -7.02 2.89
C ASN A 81 16.74 -7.38 2.21
N SER A 82 15.65 -7.44 2.97
CA SER A 82 14.35 -7.88 2.48
C SER A 82 13.19 -7.07 3.05
N LEU A 83 12.04 -7.12 2.37
CA LEU A 83 10.81 -6.44 2.81
C LEU A 83 10.37 -6.92 4.20
N ILE A 84 10.33 -8.23 4.43
CA ILE A 84 9.89 -8.80 5.70
C ILE A 84 10.89 -8.49 6.82
N GLU A 85 12.20 -8.50 6.55
CA GLU A 85 13.19 -8.02 7.52
C GLU A 85 12.96 -6.55 7.87
N ASN A 86 12.66 -5.71 6.88
CA ASN A 86 12.35 -4.30 7.11
C ASN A 86 11.11 -4.14 8.00
N ILE A 87 10.01 -4.81 7.65
CA ILE A 87 8.75 -4.80 8.42
C ILE A 87 8.99 -5.27 9.85
N LEU A 88 9.64 -6.40 10.05
CA LEU A 88 9.88 -6.95 11.39
C LEU A 88 10.82 -6.07 12.21
N THR A 89 11.89 -5.53 11.59
CA THR A 89 12.85 -4.65 12.27
C THR A 89 12.16 -3.39 12.77
N ILE A 90 11.44 -2.71 11.88
CA ILE A 90 10.81 -1.43 12.21
C ILE A 90 9.64 -1.59 13.19
N TYR A 91 8.85 -2.65 13.01
CA TYR A 91 7.75 -2.95 13.90
C TYR A 91 8.24 -3.27 15.31
N THR A 92 9.23 -4.16 15.42
CA THR A 92 9.84 -4.55 16.69
C THR A 92 10.42 -3.35 17.42
N ARG A 93 11.10 -2.45 16.70
CA ARG A 93 11.63 -1.20 17.28
C ARG A 93 10.55 -0.32 17.92
N SER A 94 9.33 -0.37 17.40
CA SER A 94 8.21 0.43 17.90
C SER A 94 7.54 -0.14 19.16
N LEU A 95 7.85 -1.39 19.52
CA LEU A 95 7.20 -2.07 20.63
C LEU A 95 7.58 -1.44 21.98
N PRO A 96 6.61 -1.22 22.89
CA PRO A 96 6.91 -0.70 24.23
C PRO A 96 7.90 -1.59 24.98
N GLY A 97 8.92 -0.96 25.56
CA GLY A 97 9.94 -1.65 26.36
C GLY A 97 10.93 -2.51 25.57
N TYR A 98 10.81 -2.59 24.24
CA TYR A 98 11.77 -3.33 23.43
C TYR A 98 13.13 -2.62 23.39
N GLN A 99 14.20 -3.38 23.61
CA GLN A 99 15.58 -2.96 23.40
C GLN A 99 16.28 -3.89 22.41
N GLU A 100 17.22 -3.34 21.66
CA GLU A 100 17.99 -4.12 20.69
C GLU A 100 18.73 -5.28 21.39
N GLY A 101 18.62 -6.48 20.82
CA GLY A 101 19.11 -7.72 21.42
C GLY A 101 18.09 -8.48 22.28
N MET A 102 16.93 -7.88 22.59
CA MET A 102 15.82 -8.62 23.21
C MET A 102 15.09 -9.51 22.19
N ASN A 103 14.51 -10.60 22.68
CA ASN A 103 13.58 -11.41 21.90
C ASN A 103 12.24 -10.67 21.79
N PRO A 104 11.75 -10.32 20.58
CA PRO A 104 10.51 -9.57 20.40
C PRO A 104 9.25 -10.45 20.56
N ASP A 105 9.24 -11.33 21.56
CA ASP A 105 8.14 -12.25 21.79
C ASP A 105 6.83 -11.48 22.04
N PRO A 106 5.76 -11.76 21.28
CA PRO A 106 4.44 -11.15 21.48
C PRO A 106 3.92 -11.28 22.92
N LEU A 107 4.35 -12.30 23.67
CA LEU A 107 3.97 -12.50 25.07
C LEU A 107 4.48 -11.38 25.98
N ASN A 108 5.64 -10.79 25.67
CA ASN A 108 6.27 -9.76 26.49
C ASN A 108 5.90 -8.34 26.07
N HIS A 109 5.67 -8.14 24.77
CA HIS A 109 5.52 -6.80 24.18
C HIS A 109 4.14 -6.54 23.56
N GLY A 110 3.28 -7.57 23.53
CA GLY A 110 2.02 -7.52 22.80
C GLY A 110 2.22 -7.57 21.28
N ASP A 111 1.13 -7.33 20.55
CA ASP A 111 1.12 -7.24 19.09
C ASP A 111 0.10 -6.18 18.63
N PRO A 112 0.34 -4.89 18.96
CA PRO A 112 -0.57 -3.81 18.59
C PRO A 112 -0.65 -3.64 17.06
N PRO A 113 -1.83 -3.35 16.50
CA PRO A 113 -1.95 -3.16 15.06
C PRO A 113 -1.13 -1.95 14.58
N GLY A 114 -0.45 -2.13 13.45
CA GLY A 114 0.34 -1.10 12.78
C GLY A 114 -0.15 -0.81 11.37
N LEU A 115 -0.17 0.46 10.97
CA LEU A 115 -0.45 0.87 9.58
C LEU A 115 0.85 0.81 8.77
N PHE A 116 0.94 -0.11 7.82
CA PHE A 116 2.07 -0.26 6.90
C PHE A 116 1.69 0.27 5.51
N LEU A 117 2.60 1.05 4.93
CA LEU A 117 2.45 1.64 3.60
C LEU A 117 3.82 1.91 2.98
N PRO A 118 3.95 1.86 1.64
CA PRO A 118 5.19 2.19 0.98
C PRO A 118 5.38 3.71 0.91
N ALA A 119 6.58 4.11 0.51
CA ALA A 119 6.99 5.50 0.44
C ALA A 119 6.75 6.17 -0.93
N ASP A 120 6.23 5.43 -1.91
CA ASP A 120 6.12 5.82 -3.33
C ASP A 120 4.67 6.04 -3.80
N ILE A 121 3.77 6.34 -2.86
CA ILE A 121 2.35 6.71 -3.08
C ILE A 121 2.11 8.20 -2.80
N PRO A 122 2.69 9.12 -3.58
CA PRO A 122 2.76 10.56 -3.23
C PRO A 122 1.42 11.29 -3.24
N LEU A 123 0.34 10.66 -3.71
CA LEU A 123 -1.02 11.22 -3.73
C LEU A 123 -1.87 10.79 -2.53
N ILE A 124 -1.36 9.89 -1.67
CA ILE A 124 -2.12 9.42 -0.52
C ILE A 124 -2.67 10.59 0.30
N THR A 125 -3.96 10.53 0.62
CA THR A 125 -4.65 11.61 1.34
C THR A 125 -4.92 11.24 2.80
N PRO A 126 -4.93 12.22 3.72
CA PRO A 126 -5.36 12.00 5.10
C PRO A 126 -6.78 11.41 5.18
N ALA A 127 -7.69 11.87 4.30
CA ALA A 127 -9.05 11.36 4.23
C ALA A 127 -9.11 9.86 3.90
N GLU A 128 -8.32 9.38 2.93
CA GLU A 128 -8.30 7.95 2.59
C GLU A 128 -7.69 7.09 3.70
N ILE A 129 -6.65 7.60 4.38
CA ILE A 129 -6.05 6.92 5.52
C ILE A 129 -7.07 6.77 6.65
N ARG A 130 -7.80 7.86 6.99
CA ARG A 130 -8.89 7.82 8.00
C ARG A 130 -10.01 6.87 7.60
N GLU A 131 -10.45 6.92 6.34
CA GLU A 131 -11.46 6.01 5.80
C GLU A 131 -11.02 4.55 5.99
N PHE A 132 -9.80 4.21 5.58
CA PHE A 132 -9.26 2.86 5.70
C PHE A 132 -9.15 2.40 7.16
N ILE A 133 -8.63 3.24 8.05
CA ILE A 133 -8.51 2.95 9.49
C ILE A 133 -9.89 2.71 10.11
N SER A 134 -10.84 3.62 9.87
CA SER A 134 -12.18 3.55 10.48
C SER A 134 -12.97 2.31 10.05
N LYS A 135 -12.78 1.83 8.83
CA LYS A 135 -13.41 0.62 8.29
C LYS A 135 -12.66 -0.67 8.68
N SER A 136 -11.45 -0.56 9.22
CA SER A 136 -10.64 -1.72 9.59
C SER A 136 -10.94 -2.18 11.02
N ASP A 137 -11.79 -3.21 11.16
CA ASP A 137 -12.08 -3.82 12.46
C ASP A 137 -10.95 -4.78 12.89
N MET A 138 -9.99 -4.25 13.66
CA MET A 138 -8.89 -5.01 14.22
C MET A 138 -9.27 -5.84 15.45
N ASN A 139 -10.51 -5.77 15.96
CA ASN A 139 -10.97 -6.72 16.99
C ASN A 139 -11.34 -8.06 16.34
N GLN A 140 -11.93 -8.00 15.14
CA GLN A 140 -12.33 -9.18 14.37
C GLN A 140 -11.28 -9.65 13.35
N SER A 141 -10.29 -8.82 13.04
CA SER A 141 -9.26 -9.09 12.04
C SER A 141 -7.85 -8.93 12.62
N ASP A 142 -6.89 -9.63 12.03
CA ASP A 142 -5.45 -9.50 12.31
C ASP A 142 -4.70 -8.82 11.18
N TYR A 143 -5.28 -8.81 9.98
CA TYR A 143 -4.73 -8.15 8.81
C TYR A 143 -5.84 -7.63 7.90
N CYS A 144 -5.93 -6.31 7.77
CA CYS A 144 -6.75 -5.61 6.82
C CYS A 144 -5.88 -5.12 5.64
N LEU A 145 -6.31 -5.39 4.42
CA LEU A 145 -5.69 -4.90 3.18
C LEU A 145 -6.66 -3.99 2.44
N GLY A 146 -6.20 -2.80 2.07
CA GLY A 146 -7.02 -1.88 1.32
C GLY A 146 -7.24 -2.34 -0.13
N ILE A 147 -8.46 -2.17 -0.60
CA ILE A 147 -8.84 -2.36 -2.00
C ILE A 147 -9.52 -1.11 -2.51
N THR A 148 -9.36 -0.82 -3.78
CA THR A 148 -9.96 0.34 -4.44
C THR A 148 -10.68 -0.14 -5.68
N SER A 149 -11.91 0.33 -5.86
CA SER A 149 -12.74 -0.05 -7.00
C SER A 149 -12.26 0.62 -8.30
N GLU A 150 -12.55 -0.01 -9.44
CA GLU A 150 -12.25 0.59 -10.76
C GLU A 150 -12.95 1.95 -10.94
N GLU A 151 -14.14 2.11 -10.36
CA GLU A 151 -14.90 3.35 -10.40
C GLU A 151 -14.20 4.49 -9.66
N ALA A 152 -13.62 4.22 -8.49
CA ALA A 152 -12.83 5.21 -7.73
C ALA A 152 -11.53 5.60 -8.46
N LEU A 153 -10.99 4.70 -9.29
CA LEU A 153 -9.76 4.94 -10.05
C LEU A 153 -9.99 5.61 -11.42
N ALA A 154 -11.23 5.63 -11.91
CA ALA A 154 -11.58 6.21 -13.21
C ALA A 154 -11.08 7.65 -13.45
N PRO A 155 -11.05 8.57 -12.45
CA PRO A 155 -10.52 9.91 -12.63
C PRO A 155 -9.01 9.96 -12.98
N PHE A 156 -8.26 8.91 -12.70
CA PHE A 156 -6.81 8.84 -12.93
C PHE A 156 -6.45 8.14 -14.24
N TYR A 157 -7.44 7.64 -15.00
CA TYR A 157 -7.19 6.94 -16.26
C TYR A 157 -6.79 7.88 -17.40
N PRO A 158 -6.11 7.35 -18.43
CA PRO A 158 -5.83 8.10 -19.65
C PRO A 158 -7.14 8.63 -20.27
N GLN A 159 -7.10 9.90 -20.69
CA GLN A 159 -8.13 10.54 -21.50
C GLN A 159 -7.52 10.89 -22.88
N PRO A 160 -8.33 11.16 -23.92
CA PRO A 160 -7.80 11.42 -25.27
C PRO A 160 -6.66 12.45 -25.33
N ASP A 161 -6.76 13.51 -24.53
CA ASP A 161 -5.79 14.62 -24.52
C ASP A 161 -4.94 14.68 -23.24
N GLN A 162 -5.06 13.71 -22.33
CA GLN A 162 -4.36 13.72 -21.06
C GLN A 162 -3.80 12.35 -20.69
N PRO A 163 -2.50 12.23 -20.37
CA PRO A 163 -1.93 10.96 -19.95
C PRO A 163 -2.54 10.54 -18.60
N GLY A 164 -2.65 9.23 -18.37
CA GLY A 164 -3.16 8.69 -17.10
C GLY A 164 -2.61 7.31 -16.84
N ILE A 165 -3.07 6.67 -15.76
CA ILE A 165 -2.56 5.37 -15.30
C ILE A 165 -3.71 4.39 -15.22
N LYS A 166 -3.69 3.37 -16.06
CA LYS A 166 -4.65 2.26 -15.98
C LYS A 166 -4.06 1.09 -15.21
N MET A 167 -4.77 0.64 -14.18
CA MET A 167 -4.28 -0.40 -13.28
C MET A 167 -4.69 -1.81 -13.73
N ALA A 168 -4.03 -2.81 -13.13
CA ALA A 168 -4.47 -4.19 -13.21
C ALA A 168 -5.51 -4.49 -12.11
N TYR A 169 -6.62 -5.13 -12.48
CA TYR A 169 -7.72 -5.44 -11.58
C TYR A 169 -7.84 -6.93 -11.27
N ILE A 170 -8.30 -7.21 -10.06
CA ILE A 170 -8.92 -8.46 -9.67
C ILE A 170 -10.42 -8.29 -9.91
N TYR A 171 -10.99 -9.16 -10.73
CA TYR A 171 -12.41 -9.12 -11.04
C TYR A 171 -13.18 -10.03 -10.09
N LEU A 172 -13.92 -9.43 -9.16
CA LEU A 172 -14.81 -10.15 -8.24
C LEU A 172 -16.25 -10.09 -8.75
N ARG A 173 -17.15 -10.89 -8.18
CA ARG A 173 -18.56 -10.86 -8.57
C ARG A 173 -19.16 -9.46 -8.43
N GLU A 174 -18.79 -8.76 -7.36
CA GLU A 174 -19.33 -7.46 -7.00
C GLU A 174 -18.79 -6.34 -7.90
N LYS A 175 -17.46 -6.18 -7.97
CA LYS A 175 -16.78 -5.13 -8.74
C LYS A 175 -15.41 -5.58 -9.23
N ALA A 176 -14.75 -4.75 -10.02
CA ALA A 176 -13.32 -4.84 -10.28
C ALA A 176 -12.56 -4.06 -9.19
N TYR A 177 -11.54 -4.69 -8.62
CA TYR A 177 -10.78 -4.13 -7.50
C TYR A 177 -9.28 -4.15 -7.78
N ARG A 178 -8.61 -3.05 -7.46
CA ARG A 178 -7.16 -2.95 -7.34
C ARG A 178 -6.80 -3.09 -5.86
N LEU A 179 -5.84 -3.95 -5.53
CA LEU A 179 -5.22 -3.91 -4.20
C LEU A 179 -4.49 -2.57 -4.07
N ASN A 180 -4.81 -1.80 -3.04
CA ASN A 180 -4.12 -0.55 -2.76
C ASN A 180 -2.94 -0.79 -1.79
N ASN A 181 -2.23 0.28 -1.46
CA ASN A 181 -0.98 0.19 -0.71
C ASN A 181 -1.13 0.39 0.81
N LEU A 182 -2.35 0.32 1.35
CA LEU A 182 -2.62 0.43 2.78
C LEU A 182 -2.80 -0.97 3.41
N HIS A 183 -2.05 -1.22 4.47
CA HIS A 183 -2.09 -2.47 5.22
C HIS A 183 -2.22 -2.15 6.71
N LEU A 184 -3.24 -2.66 7.39
CA LEU A 184 -3.34 -2.58 8.85
C LEU A 184 -3.17 -3.99 9.41
N ALA A 185 -2.07 -4.27 10.10
CA ALA A 185 -1.71 -5.64 10.45
C ALA A 185 -1.14 -5.78 11.86
N ARG A 186 -1.26 -7.00 12.39
CA ARG A 186 -0.52 -7.52 13.53
C ARG A 186 0.58 -8.46 13.04
N PRO A 187 1.83 -7.98 12.86
CA PRO A 187 2.87 -8.75 12.20
C PRO A 187 3.14 -10.13 12.81
N PHE A 188 3.03 -10.28 14.14
CA PHE A 188 3.29 -11.58 14.77
C PHE A 188 2.12 -12.58 14.66
N ARG A 189 0.93 -12.12 14.24
CA ARG A 189 -0.22 -13.00 13.89
C ARG A 189 -0.16 -13.51 12.45
N LEU A 190 0.85 -13.16 11.66
CA LEU A 190 1.03 -13.63 10.28
C LEU A 190 1.90 -14.89 10.22
N ARG A 191 1.27 -16.07 10.23
CA ARG A 191 1.98 -17.36 10.20
C ARG A 191 2.75 -17.60 8.89
N ALA A 192 2.29 -17.01 7.79
CA ALA A 192 2.87 -17.20 6.46
C ALA A 192 4.02 -16.23 6.10
N GLY A 193 4.64 -15.53 7.06
CA GLY A 193 5.66 -14.49 6.79
C GLY A 193 6.77 -14.92 5.82
N ARG A 194 7.29 -16.15 5.95
CA ARG A 194 8.31 -16.72 5.03
C ARG A 194 7.78 -16.98 3.61
N SER A 195 6.51 -17.34 3.47
CA SER A 195 5.87 -17.52 2.16
C SER A 195 5.56 -16.17 1.51
N ILE A 196 5.20 -15.15 2.29
CA ILE A 196 4.99 -13.77 1.83
C ILE A 196 6.29 -13.20 1.24
N GLN A 197 7.43 -13.35 1.93
CA GLN A 197 8.73 -12.91 1.42
C GLN A 197 9.04 -13.57 0.06
N LYS A 198 8.89 -14.89 -0.02
CA LYS A 198 9.09 -15.66 -1.26
C LYS A 198 8.15 -15.26 -2.41
N MET A 199 6.96 -14.75 -2.11
CA MET A 199 6.07 -14.21 -3.15
C MET A 199 6.51 -12.81 -3.58
N TYR A 200 6.96 -11.99 -2.63
CA TYR A 200 7.42 -10.62 -2.89
C TYR A 200 8.70 -10.59 -3.73
N ASP A 201 9.70 -11.42 -3.39
CA ASP A 201 10.99 -11.46 -4.10
C ASP A 201 10.85 -11.78 -5.59
N HIS A 202 9.77 -12.47 -5.96
CA HIS A 202 9.53 -12.90 -7.32
C HIS A 202 8.47 -12.07 -8.04
N ARG A 203 7.96 -10.97 -7.44
CA ARG A 203 6.91 -10.11 -8.02
C ARG A 203 7.15 -9.76 -9.50
N TYR A 204 8.41 -9.68 -9.94
CA TYR A 204 8.83 -9.30 -11.30
C TYR A 204 9.36 -10.44 -12.19
N GLN A 205 9.65 -11.64 -11.65
CA GLN A 205 10.18 -12.74 -12.45
C GLN A 205 9.06 -13.49 -13.19
N LYS A 206 8.90 -13.19 -14.49
CA LYS A 206 8.03 -13.83 -15.50
C LYS A 206 6.69 -14.39 -14.99
N TYR A 207 5.62 -13.68 -15.34
CA TYR A 207 4.20 -13.88 -15.02
C TYR A 207 3.66 -15.33 -14.99
N LEU A 208 4.23 -16.28 -15.73
CA LEU A 208 3.80 -17.68 -15.74
C LEU A 208 4.35 -18.49 -14.56
N GLY A 209 5.64 -18.33 -14.22
CA GLY A 209 6.28 -19.09 -13.13
C GLY A 209 5.67 -18.76 -11.76
N ASN A 210 5.35 -17.48 -11.53
CA ASN A 210 4.69 -17.03 -10.31
C ASN A 210 3.29 -17.59 -10.14
N ARG A 211 2.54 -17.78 -11.23
CA ARG A 211 1.20 -18.38 -11.18
C ARG A 211 1.26 -19.83 -10.72
N PHE A 212 2.19 -20.61 -11.27
CA PHE A 212 2.42 -22.00 -10.82
C PHE A 212 2.89 -22.07 -9.38
N ARG A 213 3.72 -21.12 -8.92
CA ARG A 213 4.18 -21.09 -7.54
C ARG A 213 3.07 -20.78 -6.55
N ILE A 214 2.22 -19.78 -6.85
CA ILE A 214 1.03 -19.50 -6.03
C ILE A 214 0.15 -20.73 -5.96
N ALA A 215 -0.11 -21.39 -7.09
CA ALA A 215 -0.84 -22.65 -7.10
C ALA A 215 -0.18 -23.71 -6.20
N PHE A 216 1.15 -23.89 -6.28
CA PHE A 216 1.88 -24.84 -5.43
C PHE A 216 1.84 -24.48 -3.94
N GLU A 217 1.91 -23.21 -3.57
CA GLU A 217 1.75 -22.80 -2.17
C GLU A 217 0.30 -23.02 -1.68
N ILE A 218 -0.71 -22.84 -2.55
CA ILE A 218 -2.10 -23.19 -2.23
C ILE A 218 -2.25 -24.70 -1.97
N LEU A 219 -1.54 -25.56 -2.72
CA LEU A 219 -1.56 -27.01 -2.51
C LEU A 219 -1.09 -27.43 -1.11
N LYS A 220 -0.33 -26.59 -0.41
CA LYS A 220 0.14 -26.85 0.97
C LYS A 220 -0.88 -26.45 2.04
N THR A 221 -2.00 -25.84 1.66
CA THR A 221 -3.02 -25.36 2.60
C THR A 221 -4.13 -26.40 2.83
N PRO A 222 -4.79 -26.39 4.01
CA PRO A 222 -6.00 -27.19 4.20
C PRO A 222 -7.09 -26.79 3.20
N LEU A 223 -7.83 -27.77 2.68
CA LEU A 223 -8.85 -27.55 1.64
C LEU A 223 -8.29 -26.90 0.35
N TRP A 224 -7.04 -27.22 -0.01
CA TRP A 224 -6.34 -26.67 -1.17
C TRP A 224 -7.16 -26.67 -2.46
N TRP A 225 -8.02 -27.67 -2.68
CA TRP A 225 -8.84 -27.76 -3.89
C TRP A 225 -9.84 -26.59 -4.02
N LYS A 226 -10.37 -26.08 -2.90
CA LYS A 226 -11.23 -24.88 -2.89
C LYS A 226 -10.42 -23.64 -3.24
N GLY A 227 -9.25 -23.47 -2.61
CA GLY A 227 -8.34 -22.37 -2.89
C GLY A 227 -7.86 -22.38 -4.34
N LEU A 228 -7.51 -23.55 -4.88
CA LEU A 228 -7.07 -23.71 -6.25
C LEU A 228 -8.19 -23.44 -7.25
N ALA A 229 -9.40 -23.94 -6.99
CA ALA A 229 -10.56 -23.64 -7.83
C ALA A 229 -10.85 -22.14 -7.87
N LEU A 230 -10.85 -21.46 -6.71
CA LEU A 230 -11.06 -20.02 -6.64
C LEU A 230 -9.94 -19.24 -7.35
N TYR A 231 -8.69 -19.68 -7.19
CA TYR A 231 -7.54 -19.09 -7.89
C TYR A 231 -7.66 -19.22 -9.41
N LEU A 232 -8.00 -20.41 -9.93
CA LEU A 232 -8.21 -20.64 -11.36
C LEU A 232 -9.39 -19.82 -11.90
N MET A 233 -10.47 -19.71 -11.13
CA MET A 233 -11.60 -18.84 -11.49
C MET A 233 -11.16 -17.37 -11.60
N ALA A 234 -10.36 -16.87 -10.66
CA ALA A 234 -9.82 -15.52 -10.71
C ALA A 234 -8.89 -15.29 -11.92
N GLN A 235 -8.01 -16.26 -12.23
CA GLN A 235 -7.16 -16.18 -13.42
C GLN A 235 -8.00 -16.17 -14.72
N GLY A 236 -9.03 -17.00 -14.80
CA GLY A 236 -9.95 -17.01 -15.95
C GLY A 236 -10.72 -15.69 -16.09
N ALA A 237 -11.21 -15.13 -14.98
CA ALA A 237 -11.90 -13.84 -14.98
C ALA A 237 -11.01 -12.71 -15.54
N VAL A 238 -9.75 -12.65 -15.12
CA VAL A 238 -8.74 -11.70 -15.64
C VAL A 238 -8.47 -11.95 -17.12
N PHE A 239 -8.22 -13.20 -17.51
CA PHE A 239 -7.91 -13.57 -18.89
C PHE A 239 -9.02 -13.16 -19.86
N PHE A 240 -10.29 -13.48 -19.55
CA PHE A 240 -11.41 -13.12 -20.40
C PHE A 240 -11.72 -11.62 -20.38
N ALA A 241 -11.44 -10.90 -19.28
CA ALA A 241 -11.54 -9.45 -19.25
C ALA A 241 -10.51 -8.79 -20.18
N GLN A 242 -9.27 -9.29 -20.20
CA GLN A 242 -8.21 -8.79 -21.09
C GLN A 242 -8.47 -9.07 -22.59
N MET A 243 -9.33 -10.03 -22.91
CA MET A 243 -9.76 -10.35 -24.28
C MET A 243 -11.04 -9.63 -24.71
N ASP A 244 -11.52 -8.65 -23.94
CA ASP A 244 -12.80 -7.96 -24.18
C ASP A 244 -13.99 -8.93 -24.30
N ARG A 245 -13.99 -10.01 -23.50
CA ARG A 245 -15.08 -11.01 -23.41
C ARG A 245 -15.83 -10.88 -22.07
N PRO A 246 -16.61 -9.81 -21.84
CA PRO A 246 -17.22 -9.52 -20.54
C PRO A 246 -18.20 -10.60 -20.07
N ARG A 247 -18.92 -11.27 -20.98
CA ARG A 247 -19.85 -12.36 -20.63
C ARG A 247 -19.13 -13.59 -20.09
N LEU A 248 -17.97 -13.93 -20.67
CA LEU A 248 -17.15 -15.05 -20.19
C LEU A 248 -16.47 -14.66 -18.87
N SER A 249 -15.92 -13.45 -18.77
CA SER A 249 -15.40 -12.95 -17.49
C SER A 249 -16.44 -13.03 -16.38
N ALA A 250 -17.69 -12.60 -16.65
CA ALA A 250 -18.79 -12.67 -15.68
C ALA A 250 -19.08 -14.09 -15.19
N LEU A 251 -18.98 -15.12 -16.05
CA LEU A 251 -19.15 -16.52 -15.66
C LEU A 251 -18.10 -16.93 -14.62
N PHE A 252 -16.83 -16.60 -14.88
CA PHE A 252 -15.71 -16.91 -13.98
C PHE A 252 -15.75 -16.08 -12.68
N ARG A 253 -16.37 -14.90 -12.70
CA ARG A 253 -16.56 -14.04 -11.53
C ARG A 253 -17.65 -14.53 -10.57
N ARG A 254 -18.62 -15.33 -11.02
CA ARG A 254 -19.76 -15.79 -10.19
C ARG A 254 -19.37 -16.36 -8.81
N PRO A 255 -18.37 -17.26 -8.69
CA PRO A 255 -17.95 -17.77 -7.39
C PRO A 255 -17.02 -16.82 -6.61
N LEU A 256 -16.49 -15.76 -7.25
CA LEU A 256 -15.48 -14.85 -6.71
C LEU A 256 -16.12 -13.74 -5.87
N THR A 257 -16.82 -14.11 -4.81
CA THR A 257 -17.39 -13.15 -3.85
C THR A 257 -16.28 -12.65 -2.92
N LEU A 258 -16.33 -11.39 -2.49
CA LEU A 258 -15.36 -10.87 -1.52
C LEU A 258 -15.23 -11.75 -0.26
N PRO A 259 -16.32 -12.21 0.40
CA PRO A 259 -16.22 -13.12 1.55
C PRO A 259 -15.62 -14.49 1.24
N ALA A 260 -15.74 -14.97 -0.01
CA ALA A 260 -15.09 -16.22 -0.42
C ALA A 260 -13.59 -16.02 -0.56
N VAL A 261 -13.15 -14.93 -1.21
CA VAL A 261 -11.74 -14.57 -1.37
C VAL A 261 -11.08 -14.35 -0.02
N GLU A 262 -11.68 -13.56 0.87
CA GLU A 262 -11.15 -13.30 2.22
C GLU A 262 -10.91 -14.58 3.02
N ARG A 263 -11.80 -15.56 2.88
CA ARG A 263 -11.71 -16.86 3.56
C ARG A 263 -10.53 -17.69 3.05
N GLU A 264 -10.34 -17.75 1.74
CA GLU A 264 -9.19 -18.49 1.17
C GLU A 264 -7.88 -17.77 1.47
N VAL A 265 -7.84 -16.43 1.41
CA VAL A 265 -6.65 -15.65 1.80
C VAL A 265 -6.35 -15.83 3.29
N SER A 266 -7.36 -15.84 4.17
CA SER A 266 -7.19 -16.11 5.60
C SER A 266 -6.55 -17.49 5.84
N ARG A 267 -7.00 -18.52 5.13
CA ARG A 267 -6.41 -19.87 5.21
C ARG A 267 -4.97 -19.89 4.71
N PHE A 268 -4.71 -19.24 3.58
CA PHE A 268 -3.39 -19.16 2.98
C PHE A 268 -2.38 -18.46 3.91
N LEU A 269 -2.78 -17.33 4.49
CA LEU A 269 -1.94 -16.55 5.38
C LEU A 269 -1.87 -17.11 6.80
N GLY A 270 -2.80 -18.00 7.17
CA GLY A 270 -2.95 -18.52 8.52
C GLY A 270 -3.31 -17.43 9.53
N THR A 271 -4.15 -16.46 9.12
CA THR A 271 -4.51 -15.26 9.91
C THR A 271 -5.95 -14.83 9.62
N ARG A 272 -6.53 -13.95 10.44
CA ARG A 272 -7.86 -13.35 10.19
C ARG A 272 -7.73 -12.18 9.22
N PHE A 273 -7.92 -12.46 7.93
CA PHE A 273 -7.74 -11.47 6.87
C PHE A 273 -9.06 -10.80 6.46
N LYS A 274 -9.01 -9.49 6.21
CA LYS A 274 -10.12 -8.70 5.65
C LYS A 274 -9.65 -7.75 4.55
N ALA A 275 -10.50 -7.56 3.54
CA ALA A 275 -10.31 -6.55 2.53
C ALA A 275 -11.18 -5.33 2.85
N VAL A 276 -10.63 -4.12 2.71
CA VAL A 276 -11.32 -2.87 3.09
C VAL A 276 -11.38 -1.95 1.88
N GLU A 277 -12.60 -1.71 1.37
CA GLU A 277 -12.81 -0.83 0.22
C GLU A 277 -12.68 0.65 0.61
N THR A 278 -11.76 1.35 -0.05
CA THR A 278 -11.61 2.81 0.01
C THR A 278 -12.26 3.48 -1.22
N ALA A 279 -12.83 4.66 -1.02
CA ALA A 279 -13.62 5.35 -2.04
C ALA A 279 -12.82 6.38 -2.85
N ILE A 280 -11.62 6.77 -2.39
CA ILE A 280 -10.85 7.89 -2.96
C ILE A 280 -9.87 7.41 -4.04
N GLY A 281 -9.17 6.30 -3.78
CA GLY A 281 -8.29 5.64 -4.74
C GLY A 281 -6.87 6.19 -4.86
N SER A 282 -6.53 7.23 -4.10
CA SER A 282 -5.17 7.78 -4.04
C SER A 282 -4.16 6.77 -3.48
N ALA A 283 -4.58 5.91 -2.56
CA ALA A 283 -3.78 4.84 -1.98
C ALA A 283 -3.34 3.77 -2.98
N ALA A 284 -4.02 3.65 -4.12
CA ALA A 284 -3.71 2.66 -5.14
C ALA A 284 -2.73 3.16 -6.20
N LEU A 285 -2.37 4.44 -6.18
CA LEU A 285 -1.51 5.10 -7.16
C LEU A 285 -0.06 5.17 -6.66
N ASP A 286 0.75 4.21 -7.08
CA ASP A 286 2.21 4.14 -6.85
C ASP A 286 3.02 4.50 -8.11
N ILE A 287 4.25 4.97 -7.91
CA ILE A 287 5.19 5.26 -9.00
C ILE A 287 6.11 4.05 -9.20
N ASP A 288 5.77 3.21 -10.18
CA ASP A 288 6.45 1.93 -10.39
C ASP A 288 7.55 1.95 -11.47
N ASP A 289 7.42 2.82 -12.47
CA ASP A 289 8.36 2.96 -13.59
C ASP A 289 8.50 4.42 -14.05
N GLU A 290 9.39 4.66 -15.01
CA GLU A 290 9.66 6.01 -15.54
C GLU A 290 8.45 6.60 -16.28
N ALA A 291 7.66 5.78 -16.98
CA ALA A 291 6.47 6.26 -17.67
C ALA A 291 5.43 6.75 -16.65
N GLY A 292 5.17 5.97 -15.61
CA GLY A 292 4.33 6.35 -14.47
C GLY A 292 4.82 7.64 -13.82
N TYR A 293 6.12 7.76 -13.54
CA TYR A 293 6.70 8.99 -12.98
C TYR A 293 6.43 10.23 -13.84
N ARG A 294 6.54 10.12 -15.17
CA ARG A 294 6.24 11.21 -16.11
C ARG A 294 4.74 11.57 -16.09
N VAL A 295 3.86 10.57 -16.06
CA VAL A 295 2.40 10.81 -15.95
C VAL A 295 2.07 11.52 -14.64
N PHE A 296 2.58 11.04 -13.51
CA PHE A 296 2.43 11.70 -12.21
C PHE A 296 2.90 13.15 -12.27
N SER A 297 4.08 13.41 -12.82
CA SER A 297 4.62 14.77 -12.93
C SER A 297 3.73 15.69 -13.76
N ALA A 298 3.13 15.17 -14.84
CA ALA A 298 2.25 15.94 -15.71
C ALA A 298 0.85 16.18 -15.11
N ARG A 299 0.32 15.22 -14.33
CA ARG A 299 -1.07 15.24 -13.82
C ARG A 299 -1.20 15.61 -12.35
N LEU A 300 -0.08 15.81 -11.65
CA LEU A 300 -0.04 15.99 -10.19
C LEU A 300 -1.01 17.05 -9.70
N ARG A 301 -1.00 18.22 -10.33
CA ARG A 301 -1.84 19.34 -9.95
C ARG A 301 -3.32 19.00 -10.08
N ASP A 302 -3.73 18.53 -11.25
CA ASP A 302 -5.12 18.12 -11.53
C ASP A 302 -5.60 17.06 -10.54
N TRP A 303 -4.76 16.05 -10.27
CA TRP A 303 -5.09 14.97 -9.37
C TRP A 303 -5.18 15.44 -7.91
N ARG A 304 -4.33 16.37 -7.48
CA ARG A 304 -4.46 16.99 -6.16
C ARG A 304 -5.69 17.86 -6.03
N GLU A 305 -6.02 18.65 -7.04
CA GLU A 305 -7.24 19.46 -7.07
C GLU A 305 -8.48 18.56 -6.99
N HIS A 306 -8.47 17.44 -7.73
CA HIS A 306 -9.50 16.41 -7.61
C HIS A 306 -9.57 15.81 -6.19
N LEU A 307 -8.43 15.50 -5.59
CA LEU A 307 -8.37 14.86 -4.27
C LEU A 307 -8.71 15.82 -3.11
N ALA A 308 -8.48 17.11 -3.27
CA ALA A 308 -8.76 18.12 -2.26
C ALA A 308 -10.24 18.15 -1.84
N ARG A 309 -11.16 17.78 -2.73
CA ARG A 309 -12.60 17.68 -2.44
C ARG A 309 -12.94 16.68 -1.33
N PHE A 310 -12.07 15.72 -1.06
CA PHE A 310 -12.28 14.71 -0.02
C PHE A 310 -11.66 15.08 1.33
N ASN A 311 -10.75 16.06 1.36
CA ASN A 311 -10.12 16.53 2.60
C ASN A 311 -10.99 17.57 3.33
N ASN A 312 -11.95 18.18 2.64
CA ASN A 312 -12.89 19.13 3.24
C ASN A 312 -14.05 18.38 3.92
N GLU A 313 -13.88 18.03 5.19
CA GLU A 313 -15.02 17.80 6.08
C GLU A 313 -15.78 19.13 6.24
N PRO A 314 -17.12 19.16 6.13
CA PRO A 314 -17.88 20.36 6.44
C PRO A 314 -17.71 20.71 7.93
N GLY A 315 -16.79 21.62 8.24
CA GLY A 315 -16.59 22.12 9.61
C GLY A 315 -15.16 22.50 10.03
N LYS A 316 -14.12 22.24 9.23
CA LYS A 316 -12.75 22.71 9.53
C LYS A 316 -12.29 23.70 8.47
N GLY A 317 -11.95 24.91 8.92
CA GLY A 317 -11.49 26.00 8.08
C GLY A 317 -10.35 25.59 7.16
N THR A 318 -10.48 25.98 5.90
CA THR A 318 -9.47 25.84 4.84
C THR A 318 -8.10 26.36 5.30
N VAL A 319 -7.13 25.46 5.43
CA VAL A 319 -5.73 25.83 5.25
C VAL A 319 -5.40 25.55 3.79
N CYS A 320 -5.23 26.62 3.02
CA CYS A 320 -4.83 26.57 1.62
C CYS A 320 -3.44 25.91 1.50
N PRO A 321 -3.27 24.80 0.76
CA PRO A 321 -1.94 24.27 0.50
C PRO A 321 -1.33 25.08 -0.65
N LEU A 322 -0.15 25.64 -0.42
CA LEU A 322 0.69 26.36 -1.39
C LEU A 322 0.25 27.80 -1.73
N ARG A 323 0.54 28.75 -0.83
CA ARG A 323 0.91 30.10 -1.27
C ARG A 323 2.34 30.06 -1.80
N THR A 324 2.47 29.94 -3.12
CA THR A 324 3.64 30.42 -3.82
C THR A 324 3.57 31.95 -3.86
N GLU A 325 4.24 32.61 -2.91
CA GLU A 325 4.57 34.03 -3.06
C GLU A 325 6.08 34.15 -3.32
N ALA A 326 6.42 34.01 -4.59
CA ALA A 326 7.62 34.60 -5.16
C ALA A 326 7.16 35.42 -6.36
N CYS A 327 6.84 36.70 -6.12
CA CYS A 327 6.75 37.78 -7.11
C CYS A 327 6.69 39.11 -6.34
N GLY A 328 7.75 39.92 -6.45
CA GLY A 328 7.86 41.25 -5.85
C GLY A 328 9.22 41.48 -5.22
#